data_AF-A0A067SDK2-F1
#
_entry.id   AF-A0A067SDK2-F1
#
_cell.length_a   1.000
_cell.length_b   1.000
_cell.length_c   1.000
_cell.angle_alpha   90.00
_cell.angle_beta   90.00
_cell.angle_gamma   90.00
#
_symmetry.space_group_name_H-M   'P 1'
#
loop_
_entity.id
_entity.type
_entity.pdbx_description
1 polymer ?
#
loop_
_entity_poly.entity_id
_entity_poly.type
_entity_poly.pdbx_seq_one_letter_code
_entity_poly.pdbx_strand_id
1 'polypeptide(L)'
;MDNPETPRHASTSRQPTAIPSSQQPQTAKKRRTALSSKQKINKILEMLEEYDWNFPRLLEEFFKRFEEKKGEIVPVERTEKHQRVLNAMLDGTSKPHIGSILEKIYRCACSVKFRENDNTVPAGSSSNMFSSHLPPGEIKNARPGMITWAVRVISKEVNKEAEEMIRTETGLHLRASSKYKATSTESAEPVEVPDHKKRVSWNDVGSFSFNRLEKIANGHAPIMSFLT
;
A
#
# COMPACT_ATOMS: atom_id res chain seq x y z
N MET A 1 -87.94 7.49 -4.57
CA MET A 1 -88.78 8.33 -5.43
C MET A 1 -87.89 9.39 -6.04
N ASP A 2 -88.01 9.52 -7.35
CA ASP A 2 -87.69 10.69 -8.19
C ASP A 2 -86.22 11.07 -8.43
N ASN A 3 -85.80 10.68 -9.64
CA ASN A 3 -84.95 11.49 -10.50
C ASN A 3 -85.75 12.74 -10.95
N PRO A 4 -85.10 13.88 -11.23
CA PRO A 4 -85.44 14.54 -12.49
C PRO A 4 -84.23 15.12 -13.25
N GLU A 5 -84.26 14.78 -14.54
CA GLU A 5 -83.95 15.54 -15.76
C GLU A 5 -83.02 16.78 -15.77
N THR A 6 -82.08 16.67 -16.71
CA THR A 6 -81.20 17.69 -17.32
C THR A 6 -81.98 18.84 -18.00
N PRO A 7 -81.30 19.97 -18.31
CA PRO A 7 -81.18 20.32 -19.73
C PRO A 7 -79.81 20.86 -20.19
N ARG A 8 -79.61 20.74 -21.51
CA ARG A 8 -78.43 21.00 -22.36
C ARG A 8 -78.19 22.49 -22.62
N HIS A 9 -76.93 22.89 -22.83
CA HIS A 9 -76.46 23.85 -23.86
C HIS A 9 -74.93 23.65 -23.99
N ALA A 10 -74.39 23.17 -25.12
CA ALA A 10 -74.09 23.86 -26.38
C ALA A 10 -72.56 23.96 -26.55
N SER A 11 -72.08 23.37 -27.64
CA SER A 11 -70.69 23.14 -28.02
C SER A 11 -69.91 24.43 -28.34
N THR A 12 -68.62 24.48 -28.01
CA THR A 12 -67.63 25.15 -28.87
C THR A 12 -66.29 24.43 -28.77
N SER A 13 -65.92 23.79 -29.87
CA SER A 13 -64.64 23.17 -30.14
C SER A 13 -63.56 24.23 -30.32
N ARG A 14 -62.42 24.10 -29.62
CA ARG A 14 -61.14 24.70 -30.03
C ARG A 14 -60.04 23.65 -29.85
N GLN A 15 -59.58 23.12 -30.99
CA GLN A 15 -58.35 22.34 -31.10
C GLN A 15 -57.14 23.17 -30.66
N PRO A 16 -56.17 22.58 -29.97
CA PRO A 16 -54.77 22.98 -30.05
C PRO A 16 -54.06 22.10 -31.08
N THR A 17 -53.43 22.78 -32.02
CA THR A 17 -52.56 22.30 -33.10
C THR A 17 -51.56 21.25 -32.60
N ALA A 18 -51.61 20.05 -33.19
CA ALA A 18 -50.60 19.02 -32.98
C ALA A 18 -49.28 19.45 -33.63
N ILE A 19 -48.26 19.67 -32.79
CA ILE A 19 -46.86 19.75 -33.24
C ILE A 19 -46.43 18.31 -33.54
N PRO A 20 -45.90 18.00 -34.74
CA PRO A 20 -45.37 16.66 -34.99
C PRO A 20 -44.09 16.48 -34.18
N SER A 21 -44.19 15.68 -33.13
CA SER A 21 -43.04 15.20 -32.37
C SER A 21 -42.19 14.35 -33.29
N SER A 22 -41.07 14.92 -33.76
CA SER A 22 -40.04 14.21 -34.49
C SER A 22 -39.52 13.07 -33.60
N GLN A 23 -39.94 11.84 -33.90
CA GLN A 23 -39.40 10.63 -33.30
C GLN A 23 -37.97 10.46 -33.83
N GLN A 24 -36.99 10.98 -33.08
CA GLN A 24 -35.63 10.51 -33.25
C GLN A 24 -35.57 9.02 -32.91
N PRO A 25 -35.05 8.15 -33.80
CA PRO A 25 -34.81 6.76 -33.45
C PRO A 25 -33.75 6.72 -32.35
N GLN A 26 -34.18 6.41 -31.13
CA GLN A 26 -33.27 6.02 -30.06
C GLN A 26 -32.54 4.77 -30.55
N THR A 27 -31.26 4.93 -30.87
CA THR A 27 -30.38 3.81 -31.20
C THR A 27 -30.33 2.90 -29.98
N ALA A 28 -31.00 1.76 -30.08
CA ALA A 28 -30.95 0.72 -29.07
C ALA A 28 -29.48 0.36 -28.83
N LYS A 29 -28.92 0.78 -27.69
CA LYS A 29 -27.58 0.38 -27.28
C LYS A 29 -27.57 -1.15 -27.25
N LYS A 30 -26.86 -1.78 -28.20
CA LYS A 30 -26.63 -3.23 -28.23
C LYS A 30 -26.23 -3.66 -26.82
N ARG A 31 -27.12 -4.39 -26.15
CA ARG A 31 -26.92 -4.87 -24.79
C ARG A 31 -25.77 -5.89 -24.86
N ARG A 32 -24.55 -5.45 -24.51
CA ARG A 32 -23.38 -6.34 -24.47
C ARG A 32 -23.74 -7.51 -23.56
N THR A 33 -23.64 -8.72 -24.08
CA THR A 33 -23.83 -9.95 -23.30
C THR A 33 -22.89 -9.92 -22.10
N ALA A 34 -23.46 -10.06 -20.91
CA ALA A 34 -22.69 -10.05 -19.68
C ALA A 34 -21.80 -11.30 -19.63
N LEU A 35 -20.49 -11.12 -19.81
CA LEU A 35 -19.51 -12.21 -19.70
C LEU A 35 -19.37 -12.63 -18.23
N SER A 36 -19.27 -13.95 -18.00
CA SER A 36 -18.95 -14.49 -16.68
C SER A 36 -17.51 -14.16 -16.27
N SER A 37 -17.20 -14.23 -14.98
CA SER A 37 -15.83 -14.00 -14.48
C SER A 37 -14.81 -14.95 -15.11
N LYS A 38 -15.19 -16.22 -15.32
CA LYS A 38 -14.35 -17.22 -16.01
C LYS A 38 -14.03 -16.79 -17.44
N GLN A 39 -15.04 -16.34 -18.20
CA GLN A 39 -14.85 -15.86 -19.56
C GLN A 39 -13.99 -14.59 -19.61
N LYS A 40 -14.15 -13.68 -18.65
CA LYS A 40 -13.33 -12.47 -18.54
C LYS A 40 -11.87 -12.81 -18.27
N ILE A 41 -11.59 -13.74 -17.36
CA ILE A 41 -10.23 -14.20 -17.05
C ILE A 41 -9.59 -14.85 -18.26
N ASN A 42 -10.27 -15.77 -18.95
CA ASN A 42 -9.72 -16.42 -20.14
C ASN A 42 -9.35 -15.41 -21.22
N LYS A 43 -10.22 -14.42 -21.49
CA LYS A 43 -9.89 -13.35 -22.45
C LYS A 43 -8.67 -12.54 -22.05
N ILE A 44 -8.45 -12.32 -20.75
CA ILE A 44 -7.25 -11.62 -20.26
C ILE A 44 -6.01 -12.48 -20.49
N LEU A 45 -6.10 -13.80 -20.25
CA LEU A 45 -4.98 -14.72 -20.49
C LEU A 45 -4.66 -14.83 -21.99
N GLU A 46 -5.67 -14.93 -22.85
CA GLU A 46 -5.51 -14.93 -24.31
C GLU A 46 -4.81 -13.64 -24.79
N MET A 47 -5.23 -12.47 -24.32
CA MET A 47 -4.55 -11.20 -24.65
C MET A 47 -3.11 -11.18 -24.17
N LEU A 48 -2.81 -11.76 -23.01
CA LEU A 48 -1.43 -11.82 -22.51
C LEU A 48 -0.56 -12.71 -23.39
N GLU A 49 -1.08 -13.86 -23.83
CA GLU A 49 -0.40 -14.73 -24.78
C GLU A 49 -0.15 -14.04 -26.13
N GLU A 50 -1.12 -13.24 -26.63
CA GLU A 50 -0.95 -12.44 -27.85
C GLU A 50 0.22 -11.43 -27.76
N TYR A 51 0.51 -10.92 -26.56
CA TYR A 51 1.60 -9.97 -26.30
C TYR A 51 2.89 -10.64 -25.80
N ASP A 52 2.98 -11.99 -25.82
CA ASP A 52 4.09 -12.77 -25.24
C ASP A 52 4.37 -12.42 -23.76
N TRP A 53 3.33 -12.06 -23.02
CA TRP A 53 3.40 -11.72 -21.61
C TRP A 53 2.78 -12.82 -20.76
N ASN A 54 3.35 -13.05 -19.59
CA ASN A 54 2.69 -13.82 -18.53
C ASN A 54 2.12 -12.87 -17.46
N PHE A 55 1.26 -13.40 -16.59
CA PHE A 55 0.61 -12.59 -15.57
C PHE A 55 1.60 -11.90 -14.58
N PRO A 56 2.66 -12.57 -14.09
CA PRO A 56 3.72 -11.88 -13.32
C PRO A 56 4.36 -10.71 -14.07
N ARG A 57 4.66 -10.85 -15.37
CA ARG A 57 5.24 -9.78 -16.19
C ARG A 57 4.29 -8.59 -16.33
N LEU A 58 2.99 -8.85 -16.53
CA LEU A 58 1.97 -7.80 -16.53
C LEU A 58 2.00 -7.02 -15.21
N LEU A 59 2.01 -7.71 -14.07
CA LEU A 59 2.03 -7.05 -12.77
C LEU A 59 3.32 -6.24 -12.58
N GLU A 60 4.47 -6.80 -12.97
CA GLU A 60 5.76 -6.11 -12.92
C GLU A 60 5.70 -4.79 -13.69
N GLU A 61 5.32 -4.82 -14.97
CA GLU A 61 5.21 -3.61 -15.80
C GLU A 61 4.12 -2.64 -15.29
N PHE A 62 3.02 -3.15 -14.74
CA PHE A 62 1.95 -2.31 -14.19
C PHE A 62 2.40 -1.51 -12.95
N PHE A 63 3.27 -2.08 -12.10
CA PHE A 63 3.77 -1.44 -10.88
C PHE A 63 5.16 -0.82 -11.03
N LYS A 64 5.84 -1.05 -12.16
CA LYS A 64 7.18 -0.51 -12.46
C LYS A 64 7.20 1.01 -12.31
N ARG A 65 8.15 1.52 -11.52
CA ARG A 65 8.31 2.96 -11.25
C ARG A 65 9.38 3.60 -12.11
N PHE A 66 10.45 2.86 -12.37
CA PHE A 66 11.61 3.33 -13.11
C PHE A 66 11.99 2.31 -14.18
N GLU A 67 12.58 2.79 -15.26
CA GLU A 67 13.13 2.00 -16.34
C GLU A 67 14.49 2.54 -16.73
N GLU A 68 15.34 1.66 -17.25
CA GLU A 68 16.62 2.05 -17.78
C GLU A 68 16.47 2.46 -19.25
N LYS A 69 16.83 3.70 -19.56
CA LYS A 69 16.87 4.23 -20.93
C LYS A 69 18.25 4.82 -21.17
N LYS A 70 19.00 4.23 -22.13
CA LYS A 70 20.35 4.67 -22.52
C LYS A 70 21.34 4.73 -21.34
N GLY A 71 21.23 3.82 -20.37
CA GLY A 71 22.09 3.77 -19.18
C GLY A 71 21.66 4.69 -18.04
N GLU A 72 20.57 5.44 -18.19
CA GLU A 72 19.99 6.27 -17.13
C GLU A 72 18.70 5.64 -16.58
N ILE A 73 18.54 5.71 -15.26
CA ILE A 73 17.31 5.28 -14.58
C ILE A 73 16.32 6.44 -14.62
N VAL A 74 15.29 6.32 -15.45
CA VAL A 74 14.25 7.34 -15.63
C VAL A 74 12.89 6.83 -15.14
N PRO A 75 11.98 7.71 -14.67
CA PRO A 75 10.63 7.32 -14.32
C PRO A 75 9.88 6.74 -15.52
N VAL A 76 9.08 5.69 -15.29
CA VAL A 76 8.22 5.11 -16.33
C VAL A 76 7.12 6.10 -16.71
N GLU A 77 7.00 6.39 -18.00
CA GLU A 77 5.91 7.21 -18.54
C GLU A 77 4.61 6.40 -18.53
N ARG A 78 3.63 6.83 -17.74
CA ARG A 78 2.32 6.17 -17.64
C ARG A 78 1.26 6.98 -18.36
N THR A 79 0.37 6.27 -19.06
CA THR A 79 -0.86 6.90 -19.59
C THR A 79 -1.75 7.38 -18.44
N GLU A 80 -2.58 8.40 -18.69
CA GLU A 80 -3.53 8.90 -17.68
C GLU A 80 -4.46 7.79 -17.15
N LYS A 81 -4.87 6.88 -18.04
CA LYS A 81 -5.71 5.74 -17.68
C LYS A 81 -4.98 4.80 -16.72
N HIS A 82 -3.73 4.47 -17.00
CA HIS A 82 -2.90 3.64 -16.12
C HIS A 82 -2.72 4.30 -14.76
N GLN A 83 -2.32 5.57 -14.74
CA GLN A 83 -2.11 6.30 -13.48
C GLN A 83 -3.39 6.37 -12.63
N ARG A 84 -4.55 6.61 -13.26
CA ARG A 84 -5.85 6.66 -12.55
C ARG A 84 -6.20 5.32 -11.90
N VAL A 85 -6.03 4.21 -12.63
CA VAL A 85 -6.31 2.87 -12.10
C VAL A 85 -5.33 2.51 -11.00
N LEU A 86 -4.04 2.80 -11.19
CA LEU A 86 -2.99 2.55 -10.21
C LEU A 86 -3.25 3.33 -8.91
N ASN A 87 -3.57 4.62 -9.00
CA ASN A 87 -3.90 5.45 -7.84
C ASN A 87 -5.12 4.89 -7.12
N ALA A 88 -6.22 4.63 -7.84
CA ALA A 88 -7.45 4.10 -7.26
C ALA A 88 -7.25 2.74 -6.56
N MET A 89 -6.27 1.95 -7.00
CA MET A 89 -5.90 0.68 -6.40
C MET A 89 -5.07 0.87 -5.12
N LEU A 90 -4.11 1.80 -5.14
CA LEU A 90 -3.17 2.03 -4.05
C LEU A 90 -3.76 2.91 -2.92
N ASP A 91 -4.67 3.82 -3.24
CA ASP A 91 -5.38 4.68 -2.27
C ASP A 91 -6.61 4.00 -1.63
N GLY A 92 -7.00 2.82 -2.13
CA GLY A 92 -8.11 2.04 -1.61
C GLY A 92 -9.50 2.51 -2.08
N THR A 93 -9.60 3.43 -3.04
CA THR A 93 -10.90 3.88 -3.58
C THR A 93 -11.55 2.85 -4.49
N SER A 94 -10.77 1.93 -5.07
CA SER A 94 -11.27 0.79 -5.83
C SER A 94 -11.48 -0.46 -4.98
N LYS A 95 -12.44 -1.29 -5.38
CA LYS A 95 -12.73 -2.60 -4.79
C LYS A 95 -12.49 -3.72 -5.80
N PRO A 96 -11.98 -4.89 -5.37
CA PRO A 96 -11.53 -5.22 -4.02
C PRO A 96 -10.22 -4.50 -3.64
N HIS A 97 -10.03 -4.21 -2.35
CA HIS A 97 -8.82 -3.55 -1.85
C HIS A 97 -7.59 -4.47 -1.97
N ILE A 98 -6.40 -3.87 -2.14
CA ILE A 98 -5.15 -4.61 -2.34
C ILE A 98 -4.85 -5.61 -1.23
N GLY A 99 -5.17 -5.30 0.03
CA GLY A 99 -5.02 -6.22 1.15
C GLY A 99 -5.78 -7.54 0.96
N SER A 100 -7.02 -7.48 0.45
CA SER A 100 -7.82 -8.68 0.16
C SER A 100 -7.25 -9.50 -1.00
N ILE A 101 -6.63 -8.83 -1.98
CA ILE A 101 -5.95 -9.51 -3.09
C ILE A 101 -4.71 -10.25 -2.56
N LEU A 102 -3.88 -9.58 -1.74
CA LEU A 102 -2.69 -10.18 -1.12
C LEU A 102 -3.04 -11.38 -0.25
N GLU A 103 -4.11 -11.30 0.55
CA GLU A 103 -4.60 -12.41 1.36
C GLU A 103 -5.00 -13.63 0.49
N LYS A 104 -5.71 -13.40 -0.61
CA LYS A 104 -6.09 -14.47 -1.56
C LYS A 104 -4.86 -15.09 -2.21
N ILE A 105 -3.89 -14.27 -2.64
CA ILE A 105 -2.63 -14.75 -3.21
C ILE A 105 -1.89 -15.63 -2.20
N TYR A 106 -1.77 -15.18 -0.95
CA TYR A 106 -1.09 -15.94 0.11
C TYR A 106 -1.78 -17.29 0.37
N ARG A 107 -3.11 -17.32 0.47
CA ARG A 107 -3.87 -18.57 0.64
C ARG A 107 -3.66 -19.55 -0.52
N CYS A 108 -3.66 -19.04 -1.75
CA CYS A 108 -3.33 -19.86 -2.92
C CYS A 108 -1.89 -20.38 -2.84
N ALA A 109 -0.93 -19.54 -2.48
CA ALA A 109 0.47 -19.92 -2.35
C ALA A 109 0.71 -21.02 -1.30
N CYS A 110 -0.05 -21.03 -0.20
CA CYS A 110 0.00 -22.10 0.81
C CYS A 110 -0.44 -23.47 0.28
N SER A 111 -1.22 -23.51 -0.79
CA SER A 111 -1.69 -24.75 -1.42
C SER A 111 -0.75 -25.26 -2.52
N VAL A 112 0.24 -24.46 -2.93
CA VAL A 112 1.18 -24.79 -3.99
C VAL A 112 2.39 -25.53 -3.39
N LYS A 113 2.70 -26.70 -3.92
CA LYS A 113 3.89 -27.47 -3.54
C LYS A 113 5.17 -26.79 -4.05
N PHE A 114 6.26 -26.94 -3.30
CA PHE A 114 7.59 -26.53 -3.79
C PHE A 114 7.97 -27.36 -5.02
N ARG A 115 8.61 -26.70 -6.00
CA ARG A 115 9.17 -27.41 -7.15
C ARG A 115 10.42 -28.15 -6.69
N GLU A 116 10.65 -29.35 -7.19
CA GLU A 116 11.81 -30.17 -6.82
C GLU A 116 13.14 -29.50 -7.20
N ASN A 117 13.15 -28.73 -8.29
CA ASN A 117 14.33 -28.00 -8.78
C ASN A 117 14.42 -26.56 -8.24
N ASP A 118 13.68 -26.23 -7.18
CA ASP A 118 13.73 -24.91 -6.57
C ASP A 118 14.93 -24.78 -5.62
N ASN A 119 16.04 -24.27 -6.14
CA ASN A 119 17.24 -23.98 -5.36
C ASN A 119 17.13 -22.75 -4.43
N THR A 120 15.99 -22.04 -4.45
CA THR A 120 15.78 -20.87 -3.59
C THR A 120 15.21 -21.24 -2.22
N VAL A 121 14.78 -22.50 -2.05
CA VAL A 121 14.32 -23.08 -0.79
C VAL A 121 15.27 -24.23 -0.40
N PRO A 122 15.84 -24.24 0.81
CA PRO A 122 16.76 -25.31 1.23
C PRO A 122 16.14 -26.71 1.08
N ALA A 123 16.86 -27.62 0.43
CA ALA A 123 16.42 -29.00 0.22
C ALA A 123 16.11 -29.69 1.56
N GLY A 124 15.03 -30.48 1.61
CA GLY A 124 14.58 -31.17 2.81
C GLY A 124 13.81 -30.32 3.83
N SER A 125 13.70 -29.00 3.60
CA SER A 125 12.96 -28.11 4.47
C SER A 125 11.57 -27.80 3.91
N SER A 126 10.63 -28.74 4.06
CA SER A 126 9.19 -28.47 3.87
C SER A 126 8.67 -27.33 4.76
N SER A 127 9.46 -26.91 5.75
CA SER A 127 9.16 -25.88 6.74
C SER A 127 9.92 -24.56 6.58
N ASN A 128 10.94 -24.45 5.72
CA ASN A 128 11.73 -23.20 5.63
C ASN A 128 11.00 -22.17 4.78
N MET A 129 10.22 -21.33 5.45
CA MET A 129 9.37 -20.30 4.83
C MET A 129 10.07 -18.94 4.69
N PHE A 130 11.32 -18.82 5.12
CA PHE A 130 12.08 -17.57 5.14
C PHE A 130 13.48 -17.79 4.59
N SER A 131 13.95 -16.85 3.76
CA SER A 131 15.34 -16.81 3.29
C SER A 131 16.04 -15.57 3.84
N SER A 132 17.07 -15.78 4.66
CA SER A 132 17.94 -14.71 5.16
C SER A 132 18.84 -14.13 4.07
N HIS A 133 19.27 -14.97 3.11
CA HIS A 133 20.32 -14.62 2.16
C HIS A 133 19.81 -14.10 0.83
N LEU A 134 18.66 -14.59 0.34
CA LEU A 134 18.11 -14.18 -0.95
C LEU A 134 17.15 -12.99 -0.81
N PRO A 135 17.21 -11.99 -1.69
CA PRO A 135 16.19 -10.96 -1.76
C PRO A 135 14.85 -11.55 -2.21
N PRO A 136 13.71 -10.96 -1.77
CA PRO A 136 12.39 -11.51 -2.07
C PRO A 136 12.10 -11.73 -3.56
N GLY A 137 12.64 -10.87 -4.43
CA GLY A 137 12.46 -10.96 -5.88
C GLY A 137 13.21 -12.13 -6.54
N GLU A 138 14.19 -12.72 -5.87
CA GLU A 138 14.93 -13.88 -6.37
C GLU A 138 14.35 -15.21 -5.89
N ILE A 139 13.41 -15.19 -4.94
CA ILE A 139 12.77 -16.39 -4.42
C ILE A 139 11.67 -16.82 -5.38
N LYS A 140 11.80 -18.03 -5.93
CA LYS A 140 10.90 -18.53 -7.00
C LYS A 140 9.50 -18.84 -6.49
N ASN A 141 9.37 -19.37 -5.28
CA ASN A 141 8.06 -19.70 -4.71
C ASN A 141 7.43 -18.48 -4.02
N ALA A 142 6.16 -18.22 -4.34
CA ALA A 142 5.42 -17.07 -3.83
C ALA A 142 5.31 -17.05 -2.29
N ARG A 143 5.14 -18.21 -1.63
CA ARG A 143 4.97 -18.27 -0.17
C ARG A 143 6.22 -17.77 0.58
N PRO A 144 7.41 -18.37 0.41
CA PRO A 144 8.62 -17.87 1.05
C PRO A 144 9.06 -16.49 0.52
N GLY A 145 8.76 -16.15 -0.74
CA GLY A 145 8.98 -14.81 -1.28
C GLY A 145 8.20 -13.73 -0.52
N MET A 146 6.89 -13.93 -0.35
CA MET A 146 6.02 -13.02 0.40
C MET A 146 6.42 -12.90 1.87
N ILE A 147 6.73 -14.02 2.53
CA ILE A 147 7.15 -14.03 3.94
C ILE A 147 8.49 -13.29 4.10
N THR A 148 9.46 -13.56 3.24
CA THR A 148 10.76 -12.87 3.27
C THR A 148 10.61 -11.37 3.01
N TRP A 149 9.74 -10.97 2.09
CA TRP A 149 9.41 -9.56 1.87
C TRP A 149 8.81 -8.92 3.13
N ALA A 150 7.80 -9.55 3.73
CA ALA A 150 7.12 -9.02 4.91
C ALA A 150 8.08 -8.87 6.10
N VAL A 151 8.88 -9.91 6.38
CA VAL A 151 9.89 -9.86 7.45
C VAL A 151 10.87 -8.72 7.21
N ARG A 152 11.39 -8.56 5.99
CA ARG A 152 12.33 -7.47 5.68
C ARG A 152 11.73 -6.08 5.82
N VAL A 153 10.45 -5.89 5.49
CA VAL A 153 9.76 -4.62 5.71
C VAL A 153 9.62 -4.34 7.20
N ILE A 154 9.09 -5.30 7.96
CA ILE A 154 8.89 -5.16 9.41
C ILE A 154 10.23 -4.92 10.12
N SER A 155 11.27 -5.68 9.80
CA SER A 155 12.60 -5.50 10.41
C SER A 155 13.18 -4.11 10.14
N LYS A 156 12.95 -3.53 8.95
CA LYS A 156 13.40 -2.16 8.66
C LYS A 156 12.68 -1.13 9.52
N GLU A 157 11.36 -1.25 9.64
CA GLU A 157 10.59 -0.32 10.48
C GLU A 157 10.92 -0.49 11.96
N VAL A 158 11.06 -1.72 12.47
CA VAL A 158 11.49 -1.98 13.85
C VAL A 158 12.88 -1.41 14.12
N ASN A 159 13.83 -1.55 13.18
CA ASN A 159 15.15 -0.94 13.33
C ASN A 159 15.09 0.59 13.34
N LYS A 160 14.22 1.18 12.51
CA LYS A 160 14.00 2.64 12.49
C LYS A 160 13.39 3.12 13.81
N GLU A 161 12.38 2.43 14.32
CA GLU A 161 11.79 2.70 15.63
C GLU A 161 12.83 2.58 16.75
N ALA A 162 13.65 1.54 16.72
CA ALA A 162 14.74 1.37 17.66
C ALA A 162 15.74 2.53 17.58
N GLU A 163 16.16 2.92 16.36
CA GLU A 163 17.02 4.09 16.12
C GLU A 163 16.41 5.39 16.66
N GLU A 164 15.10 5.57 16.52
CA GLU A 164 14.36 6.73 17.05
C GLU A 164 14.29 6.71 18.58
N MET A 165 14.02 5.56 19.20
CA MET A 165 14.03 5.39 20.66
C MET A 165 15.39 5.72 21.28
N ILE A 166 16.48 5.36 20.60
CA ILE A 166 17.85 5.58 21.06
C ILE A 166 18.43 6.94 20.63
N ARG A 167 17.63 7.90 20.19
CA ARG A 167 18.17 9.26 19.94
C ARG A 167 18.56 9.93 21.25
N THR A 168 19.58 10.78 21.22
CA THR A 168 19.99 11.55 22.40
C THR A 168 18.87 12.46 22.91
N GLU A 169 18.01 12.92 22.00
CA GLU A 169 16.83 13.75 22.28
C GLU A 169 15.76 13.03 23.11
N THR A 170 15.68 11.70 23.07
CA THR A 170 14.74 10.94 23.90
C THR A 170 15.18 10.87 25.37
N GLY A 171 16.41 11.29 25.67
CA GLY A 171 17.01 11.22 27.00
C GLY A 171 17.37 9.80 27.44
N LEU A 172 17.26 8.80 26.55
CA LEU A 172 17.65 7.42 26.84
C LEU A 172 19.18 7.22 26.77
N HIS A 173 19.88 8.08 26.04
CA HIS A 173 21.35 8.12 26.01
C HIS A 173 21.91 8.99 27.12
N LEU A 174 22.30 8.35 28.22
CA LEU A 174 23.12 8.98 29.25
C LEU A 174 24.61 8.74 28.91
N ARG A 175 25.29 9.76 28.40
CA ARG A 175 26.75 9.70 28.18
C ARG A 175 27.51 10.32 29.36
N ALA A 176 28.14 9.47 30.18
CA ALA A 176 28.94 9.92 31.33
C ALA A 176 30.20 10.73 30.95
N SER A 177 30.72 10.56 29.72
CA SER A 177 31.88 11.30 29.25
C SER A 177 31.63 12.00 27.91
N SER A 178 31.90 13.30 27.91
CA SER A 178 32.08 14.10 26.70
C SER A 178 33.56 14.10 26.35
N LYS A 179 33.95 13.65 25.15
CA LYS A 179 35.31 13.84 24.61
C LYS A 179 35.52 15.32 24.20
N TYR A 180 35.17 16.26 25.07
CA TYR A 180 35.59 17.65 24.91
C TYR A 180 36.98 17.77 25.52
N LYS A 181 38.01 17.88 24.68
CA LYS A 181 39.28 18.45 25.14
C LYS A 181 38.98 19.89 25.49
N ALA A 182 38.85 20.18 26.77
CA ALA A 182 38.87 21.54 27.26
C ALA A 182 40.28 22.09 27.00
N THR A 183 40.46 22.81 25.89
CA THR A 183 41.54 23.79 25.80
C THR A 183 41.16 24.88 26.79
N SER A 184 41.85 24.86 27.92
CA SER A 184 41.83 25.90 28.93
C SER A 184 42.26 27.22 28.30
N THR A 185 41.34 28.14 28.11
CA THR A 185 41.66 29.56 28.17
C THR A 185 40.49 30.27 28.81
N GLU A 186 40.79 30.97 29.90
CA GLU A 186 39.90 31.83 30.66
C GLU A 186 39.27 32.87 29.74
N SER A 187 38.03 32.64 29.29
CA SER A 187 37.19 33.71 28.77
C SER A 187 35.74 33.30 28.97
N ALA A 188 35.06 34.04 29.84
CA ALA A 188 33.67 33.87 30.18
C ALA A 188 32.79 34.30 28.99
N GLU A 189 32.13 33.33 28.36
CA GLU A 189 30.73 33.38 27.97
C GLU A 189 30.16 31.95 28.02
N PRO A 190 28.90 31.74 28.45
CA PRO A 190 28.29 30.42 28.42
C PRO A 190 28.03 30.03 26.96
N VAL A 191 29.01 29.39 26.34
CA VAL A 191 28.83 28.75 25.04
C VAL A 191 27.74 27.69 25.23
N GLU A 192 26.58 27.87 24.62
CA GLU A 192 25.50 26.88 24.61
C GLU A 192 26.06 25.56 24.09
N VAL A 193 26.35 24.64 25.01
CA VAL A 193 26.78 23.30 24.66
C VAL A 193 25.55 22.61 24.07
N PRO A 194 25.58 22.19 22.78
CA PRO A 194 24.49 21.45 22.19
C PRO A 194 24.13 20.24 23.07
N ASP A 195 22.84 19.92 23.21
CA ASP A 195 22.37 18.88 24.17
C ASP A 195 23.13 17.54 24.02
N HIS A 196 23.53 17.18 22.81
CA HIS A 196 24.31 15.98 22.51
C HIS A 196 25.76 15.98 23.06
N LYS A 197 26.22 17.08 23.67
CA LYS A 197 27.56 17.25 24.27
C LYS A 197 27.55 17.51 25.77
N LYS A 198 26.37 17.63 26.40
CA LYS A 198 26.24 17.83 27.86
C LYS A 198 26.68 16.58 28.62
N ARG A 199 27.40 16.78 29.72
CA ARG A 199 27.74 15.69 30.66
C ARG A 199 26.47 15.32 31.43
N VAL A 200 26.20 14.03 31.56
CA VAL A 200 25.12 13.51 32.41
C VAL A 200 25.28 14.01 33.84
N SER A 201 24.22 14.61 34.37
CA SER A 201 24.12 14.99 35.78
C SER A 201 23.45 13.88 36.60
N TRP A 202 23.63 13.90 37.92
CA TRP A 202 22.88 13.02 38.82
C TRP A 202 21.36 13.23 38.74
N ASN A 203 20.91 14.44 38.36
CA ASN A 203 19.50 14.72 38.10
C ASN A 203 18.99 13.97 36.87
N ASP A 204 19.81 13.81 35.82
CA ASP A 204 19.43 13.05 34.62
C ASP A 204 19.30 11.56 34.94
N VAL A 205 20.23 11.02 35.74
CA VAL A 205 20.17 9.63 36.24
C VAL A 205 18.95 9.42 37.14
N GLY A 206 18.66 10.36 38.05
CA GLY A 206 17.49 10.32 38.93
C GLY A 206 16.16 10.54 38.21
N SER A 207 16.18 11.13 37.00
CA SER A 207 14.99 11.36 36.16
C SER A 207 14.62 10.15 35.30
N PHE A 208 15.45 9.10 35.29
CA PHE A 208 15.14 7.83 34.66
C PHE A 208 14.07 7.09 35.48
N SER A 209 13.00 6.67 34.82
CA SER A 209 11.97 5.81 35.42
C SER A 209 11.38 4.89 34.38
N PHE A 210 10.90 3.72 34.81
CA PHE A 210 10.21 2.78 33.92
C PHE A 210 8.98 3.40 33.26
N ASN A 211 8.23 4.26 33.97
CA ASN A 211 7.10 5.00 33.40
C ASN A 211 7.53 5.96 32.28
N ARG A 212 8.72 6.57 32.37
CA ARG A 212 9.27 7.43 31.33
C ARG A 212 9.75 6.62 30.13
N LEU A 213 10.39 5.48 30.37
CA LEU A 213 10.78 4.53 29.33
C LEU A 213 9.56 4.01 28.55
N GLU A 214 8.49 3.65 29.25
CA GLU A 214 7.22 3.22 28.66
C GLU A 214 6.60 4.32 27.80
N LYS A 215 6.58 5.57 28.27
CA LYS A 215 6.11 6.72 27.46
C LYS A 215 6.95 6.93 26.20
N ILE A 216 8.27 6.79 26.29
CA ILE A 216 9.17 6.91 25.13
C ILE A 216 8.92 5.76 24.15
N ALA A 217 8.80 4.52 24.64
CA ALA A 217 8.51 3.34 23.82
C ALA A 217 7.16 3.45 23.12
N ASN A 218 6.10 3.89 23.82
CA ASN A 218 4.78 4.12 23.22
C ASN A 218 4.79 5.22 22.15
N GLY A 219 5.67 6.22 22.28
CA GLY A 219 5.78 7.32 21.32
C GLY A 219 6.64 6.99 20.08
N HIS A 220 7.65 6.14 20.23
CA HIS A 220 8.69 5.94 19.20
C HIS A 220 8.80 4.50 18.69
N ALA A 221 8.11 3.54 19.30
CA ALA A 221 8.05 2.15 18.84
C ALA A 221 6.62 1.60 18.76
N PRO A 222 5.76 2.20 17.93
CA PRO A 222 4.37 1.75 17.77
C PRO A 222 4.25 0.34 17.20
N ILE A 223 5.18 -0.16 16.38
CA ILE A 223 5.11 -1.56 15.91
C ILE A 223 5.35 -2.53 17.06
N MET A 224 6.32 -2.23 17.94
CA MET A 224 6.60 -3.10 19.09
C MET A 224 5.41 -3.18 20.06
N SER A 225 4.61 -2.13 20.21
CA SER A 225 3.43 -2.15 21.07
C SER A 225 2.28 -3.01 20.54
N PHE A 226 2.25 -3.33 19.23
CA PHE A 226 1.29 -4.27 18.65
C PHE A 226 1.75 -5.74 18.73
N LEU A 227 3.00 -6.00 19.12
CA LEU A 227 3.58 -7.36 19.19
C LEU A 227 3.53 -7.96 20.60
N THR A 228 3.19 -7.17 21.63
CA THR A 228 3.02 -7.57 23.04
C THR A 228 1.55 -7.76 23.38
#